data_AF-A0A4Y2NDH0-F1
#
_entry.id   AF-A0A4Y2NDH0-F1
#
_cell.length_a   1.000
_cell.length_b   1.000
_cell.length_c   1.000
_cell.angle_alpha   90.00
_cell.angle_beta   90.00
_cell.angle_gamma   90.00
#
_symmetry.space_group_name_H-M   'P 1'
#
loop_
_entity.id
_entity.type
_entity.pdbx_description
1 polymer ?
#
loop_
_entity_poly.entity_id
_entity_poly.type
_entity_poly.pdbx_seq_one_letter_code
_entity_poly.pdbx_strand_id
1 'polypeptide(L)'
;MPGTGYLTRLMDKQFEKLFAMMAEMKAGQEEVKVAQAGLEQKMEAGQAGLEQKMEAGQEEMRSGQERMEKGQEIKGFIDEVKGEVQRKIDEVEEKGQMKVENVKSEVKGKIEEVEHKVQGKISEIERRLSELEDRPFSFSSSPEFMHPRPTIKSLTFDGQTSCTVFKTQFDVVSSTNGWTDFV
;
A
#
# COMPACT_ATOMS: atom_id res chain seq x y z
N MET A 1 -50.24 -98.04 -65.57
CA MET A 1 -49.26 -98.36 -64.51
C MET A 1 -49.13 -97.16 -63.56
N PRO A 2 -49.70 -97.20 -62.35
CA PRO A 2 -49.55 -96.11 -61.38
C PRO A 2 -48.45 -96.50 -60.37
N GLY A 3 -47.19 -96.17 -60.65
CA GLY A 3 -46.06 -96.56 -59.78
C GLY A 3 -44.93 -95.55 -59.70
N THR A 4 -44.78 -94.68 -60.71
CA THR A 4 -43.67 -93.72 -60.81
C THR A 4 -43.87 -92.45 -59.97
N GLY A 5 -45.11 -92.00 -59.75
CA GLY A 5 -45.38 -90.77 -58.98
C GLY A 5 -45.15 -90.89 -57.45
N TYR A 6 -45.19 -92.10 -56.88
CA TYR A 6 -44.98 -92.31 -55.44
C TYR A 6 -43.50 -92.24 -55.04
N LEU A 7 -42.61 -92.76 -55.89
CA LEU A 7 -41.16 -92.73 -55.67
C LEU A 7 -40.59 -91.33 -55.80
N THR A 8 -41.01 -90.55 -56.81
CA THR A 8 -40.58 -89.16 -56.99
C THR A 8 -40.96 -88.30 -55.78
N ARG A 9 -42.21 -88.42 -55.31
CA ARG A 9 -42.71 -87.66 -54.15
C ARG A 9 -42.03 -88.04 -52.82
N LEU A 10 -41.56 -89.28 -52.70
CA LEU A 10 -40.79 -89.74 -51.54
C LEU A 10 -39.35 -89.20 -51.56
N MET A 11 -38.70 -89.19 -52.73
CA MET A 11 -37.37 -88.61 -52.91
C MET A 11 -37.38 -87.09 -52.65
N ASP A 12 -38.36 -86.36 -53.18
CA ASP A 12 -38.52 -84.92 -52.95
C ASP A 12 -38.62 -84.59 -51.46
N LYS A 13 -39.37 -85.40 -50.70
CA LYS A 13 -39.53 -85.21 -49.24
C LYS A 13 -38.23 -85.39 -48.45
N GLN A 14 -37.32 -86.25 -48.92
CA GLN A 14 -36.00 -86.43 -48.29
C GLN A 14 -35.06 -85.26 -48.61
N PHE A 15 -35.11 -84.74 -49.85
CA PHE A 15 -34.34 -83.55 -50.23
C PHE A 15 -34.79 -82.31 -49.47
N GLU A 16 -36.09 -82.09 -49.29
CA GLU A 16 -36.62 -81.00 -48.47
C GLU A 16 -36.15 -81.07 -47.01
N LYS A 17 -36.08 -82.28 -46.44
CA LYS A 17 -35.55 -82.47 -45.08
C LYS A 17 -34.05 -82.16 -45.00
N LEU A 18 -33.28 -82.48 -46.04
CA LEU A 18 -31.86 -82.14 -46.14
C LEU A 18 -31.64 -80.63 -46.26
N PHE A 19 -32.46 -79.93 -47.07
CA PHE A 19 -32.42 -78.47 -47.19
C PHE A 19 -32.79 -77.76 -45.88
N ALA A 20 -33.82 -78.24 -45.18
CA ALA A 20 -34.19 -77.73 -43.86
C ALA A 20 -33.03 -77.87 -42.86
N MET A 21 -32.37 -79.03 -42.82
CA MET A 21 -31.20 -79.27 -41.95
C MET A 21 -30.02 -78.36 -42.29
N MET A 22 -29.76 -78.12 -43.59
CA MET A 22 -28.71 -77.21 -44.03
C MET A 22 -29.03 -75.74 -43.67
N ALA A 23 -30.30 -75.34 -43.79
CA ALA A 23 -30.75 -74.01 -43.41
C ALA A 23 -30.63 -73.77 -41.89
N GLU A 24 -31.02 -74.73 -41.06
CA GLU A 24 -30.84 -74.68 -39.60
C GLU A 24 -29.36 -74.60 -39.20
N MET A 25 -28.50 -75.41 -39.83
CA MET A 25 -27.06 -75.37 -39.56
C MET A 25 -26.46 -74.01 -39.92
N LYS A 26 -26.89 -73.43 -41.04
CA LYS A 26 -26.42 -72.11 -41.49
C LYS A 26 -26.93 -71.00 -40.57
N ALA A 27 -28.18 -71.07 -40.13
CA ALA A 27 -28.75 -70.15 -39.16
C ALA A 27 -28.00 -70.22 -37.81
N GLY A 28 -27.75 -71.44 -37.31
CA GLY A 28 -26.97 -71.65 -36.09
C GLY A 28 -25.52 -71.14 -36.20
N GLN A 29 -24.89 -71.29 -37.36
CA GLN A 29 -23.57 -70.69 -37.59
C GLN A 29 -23.59 -69.15 -37.56
N GLU A 30 -24.59 -68.52 -38.18
CA GLU A 30 -24.72 -67.06 -38.17
C GLU A 30 -25.03 -66.53 -36.76
N GLU A 31 -25.87 -67.21 -35.97
CA GLU A 31 -26.10 -66.85 -34.56
C GLU A 31 -24.82 -66.91 -33.73
N VAL A 32 -23.98 -67.94 -33.90
CA VAL A 32 -22.69 -68.04 -33.20
C VAL A 32 -21.75 -66.90 -33.59
N LYS A 33 -21.68 -66.52 -34.87
CA LYS A 33 -20.85 -65.38 -35.31
C LYS A 33 -21.35 -64.06 -34.71
N VAL A 34 -22.66 -63.84 -34.68
CA VAL A 34 -23.26 -62.64 -34.09
C VAL A 34 -23.00 -62.59 -32.59
N ALA A 35 -23.12 -63.72 -31.89
CA ALA A 35 -22.80 -63.82 -30.47
C ALA A 35 -21.31 -63.53 -30.19
N GLN A 36 -20.41 -64.06 -31.02
CA GLN A 36 -18.97 -63.80 -30.92
C GLN A 36 -18.64 -62.31 -31.13
N ALA A 37 -19.16 -61.71 -32.20
CA ALA A 37 -18.96 -60.29 -32.48
C ALA A 37 -19.51 -59.39 -31.36
N GLY A 38 -20.67 -59.76 -30.78
CA GLY A 38 -21.24 -59.04 -29.65
C GLY A 38 -20.41 -59.15 -28.36
N LEU A 39 -19.73 -60.27 -28.14
CA LEU A 39 -18.79 -60.42 -27.02
C LEU A 39 -17.52 -59.60 -27.23
N GLU A 40 -16.96 -59.62 -28.44
CA GLU A 40 -15.77 -58.85 -28.82
C GLU A 40 -16.03 -57.34 -28.67
N GLN A 41 -17.16 -56.85 -29.21
CA GLN A 41 -17.57 -55.45 -29.07
C GLN A 41 -17.71 -55.02 -27.60
N LYS A 42 -18.26 -55.89 -26.73
CA LYS A 42 -18.38 -55.60 -25.30
C LYS A 42 -17.02 -55.55 -24.61
N MET A 43 -16.07 -56.40 -25.02
CA MET A 43 -14.71 -56.40 -24.50
C MET A 43 -13.98 -55.13 -24.91
N GLU A 44 -14.05 -54.75 -26.18
CA GLU A 44 -13.49 -53.51 -26.71
C GLU A 44 -14.07 -52.27 -26.01
N ALA A 45 -15.40 -52.21 -25.88
CA ALA A 45 -16.07 -51.11 -25.19
C ALA A 45 -15.69 -51.05 -23.70
N GLY A 46 -15.53 -52.21 -23.04
CA GLY A 46 -15.06 -52.29 -21.67
C GLY A 46 -13.62 -51.80 -21.50
N GLN A 47 -12.74 -52.17 -22.41
CA GLN A 47 -11.34 -51.75 -22.42
C GLN A 47 -11.22 -50.25 -22.69
N ALA A 48 -11.90 -49.73 -23.71
CA ALA A 48 -11.92 -48.31 -24.03
C ALA A 48 -12.48 -47.47 -22.87
N GLY A 49 -13.54 -47.94 -22.21
CA GLY A 49 -14.11 -47.27 -21.03
C GLY A 49 -13.15 -47.26 -19.83
N LEU A 50 -12.31 -48.28 -19.68
CA LEU A 50 -11.30 -48.34 -18.63
C LEU A 50 -10.12 -47.41 -18.93
N GLU A 51 -9.67 -47.38 -20.18
CA GLU A 51 -8.60 -46.50 -20.65
C GLU A 51 -8.99 -45.02 -20.50
N GLN A 52 -10.19 -44.63 -20.94
CA GLN A 52 -10.68 -43.26 -20.74
C GLN A 52 -10.74 -42.86 -19.26
N LYS A 53 -11.15 -43.76 -18.36
CA LYS A 53 -11.17 -43.46 -16.92
C LYS A 53 -9.76 -43.31 -16.36
N MET A 54 -8.80 -44.08 -16.86
CA MET A 54 -7.39 -43.97 -16.45
C MET A 54 -6.80 -42.65 -16.93
N GLU A 55 -7.02 -42.29 -18.19
CA GLU A 55 -6.58 -41.02 -18.78
C GLU A 55 -7.17 -39.82 -18.02
N ALA A 56 -8.49 -39.82 -17.80
CA ALA A 56 -9.16 -38.75 -17.05
C ALA A 56 -8.62 -38.63 -15.62
N GLY A 57 -8.40 -39.77 -14.93
CA GLY A 57 -7.79 -39.76 -13.60
C GLY A 57 -6.35 -39.24 -13.59
N GLN A 58 -5.56 -39.58 -14.61
CA GLN A 58 -4.20 -39.08 -14.77
C GLN A 58 -4.17 -37.57 -15.07
N GLU A 59 -5.08 -37.09 -15.91
CA GLU A 59 -5.21 -35.67 -16.22
C GLU A 59 -5.65 -34.87 -14.99
N GLU A 60 -6.59 -35.38 -14.18
CA GLU A 60 -6.96 -34.73 -12.92
C GLU A 60 -5.78 -34.61 -11.97
N MET A 61 -4.98 -35.68 -11.81
CA MET A 61 -3.77 -35.65 -10.97
C MET A 61 -2.76 -34.62 -11.48
N ARG A 62 -2.52 -34.57 -12.80
CA ARG A 62 -1.62 -33.58 -13.42
C ARG A 62 -2.13 -32.15 -13.19
N SER A 63 -3.42 -31.92 -13.38
CA SER A 63 -4.05 -30.61 -13.14
C SER A 63 -4.03 -30.21 -11.66
N GLY A 64 -4.13 -31.19 -10.75
CA GLY A 64 -4.06 -30.98 -9.31
C GLY A 64 -2.65 -30.59 -8.87
N GLN A 65 -1.64 -31.26 -9.43
CA GLN A 65 -0.24 -30.93 -9.21
C GLN A 65 0.09 -29.53 -9.72
N GLU A 66 -0.30 -29.18 -10.96
CA GLU A 66 -0.06 -27.85 -11.53
C GLU A 66 -0.71 -26.74 -10.69
N ARG A 67 -1.94 -26.98 -10.19
CA ARG A 67 -2.62 -26.05 -9.28
C ARG A 67 -1.87 -25.88 -7.95
N MET A 68 -1.26 -26.95 -7.44
CA MET A 68 -0.46 -26.91 -6.22
C MET A 68 0.83 -26.12 -6.43
N GLU A 69 1.55 -26.37 -7.53
CA GLU A 69 2.78 -25.65 -7.90
C GLU A 69 2.51 -24.15 -8.04
N LYS A 70 1.48 -23.75 -8.81
CA LYS A 70 1.05 -22.35 -8.92
C LYS A 70 0.67 -21.75 -7.56
N GLY A 71 0.04 -22.54 -6.68
CA GLY A 71 -0.27 -22.12 -5.32
C GLY A 71 0.97 -21.82 -4.48
N GLN A 72 2.03 -22.63 -4.64
CA GLN A 72 3.32 -22.40 -3.98
C GLN A 72 4.05 -21.17 -4.55
N GLU A 73 4.03 -20.98 -5.87
CA GLU A 73 4.58 -19.77 -6.51
C GLU A 73 3.92 -18.50 -6.00
N ILE A 74 2.58 -18.46 -5.98
CA ILE A 74 1.82 -17.32 -5.46
C ILE A 74 2.19 -17.03 -4.01
N LYS A 75 2.34 -18.06 -3.18
CA LYS A 75 2.76 -17.89 -1.79
C LYS A 75 4.17 -17.28 -1.71
N GLY A 76 5.10 -17.72 -2.54
CA GLY A 76 6.45 -17.16 -2.62
C GLY A 76 6.44 -15.67 -3.02
N PHE A 77 5.65 -15.31 -4.03
CA PHE A 77 5.49 -13.90 -4.43
C PHE A 77 4.90 -13.05 -3.31
N ILE A 78 3.94 -13.56 -2.54
CA ILE A 78 3.37 -12.84 -1.40
C ILE A 78 4.45 -12.58 -0.33
N ASP A 79 5.27 -13.58 -0.02
CA ASP A 79 6.35 -13.43 0.96
C ASP A 79 7.42 -12.43 0.49
N GLU A 80 7.78 -12.45 -0.79
CA GLU A 80 8.71 -11.49 -1.40
C GLU A 80 8.17 -10.06 -1.35
N VAL A 81 6.93 -9.85 -1.81
CA VAL A 81 6.26 -8.54 -1.79
C VAL A 81 6.16 -8.03 -0.35
N LYS A 82 5.80 -8.90 0.60
CA LYS A 82 5.74 -8.53 2.02
C LYS A 82 7.11 -8.08 2.54
N GLY A 83 8.18 -8.79 2.18
CA GLY A 83 9.55 -8.40 2.55
C GLY A 83 10.00 -7.09 1.90
N GLU A 84 9.64 -6.84 0.65
CA GLU A 84 9.94 -5.57 -0.03
C GLU A 84 9.18 -4.38 0.60
N VAL A 85 7.90 -4.57 0.90
CA VAL A 85 7.07 -3.55 1.57
C VAL A 85 7.65 -3.22 2.94
N GLN A 86 8.04 -4.24 3.74
CA GLN A 86 8.64 -4.00 5.04
C GLN A 86 9.94 -3.19 4.92
N ARG A 87 10.84 -3.57 4.00
CA ARG A 87 12.09 -2.82 3.75
C ARG A 87 11.84 -1.36 3.37
N LYS A 88 10.85 -1.10 2.50
CA LYS A 88 10.47 0.26 2.10
C LYS A 88 9.92 1.08 3.26
N ILE A 89 9.16 0.45 4.15
CA ILE A 89 8.66 1.11 5.36
C ILE A 89 9.84 1.50 6.26
N ASP A 90 10.75 0.56 6.53
CA ASP A 90 11.92 0.79 7.39
C ASP A 90 12.81 1.93 6.82
N GLU A 91 13.05 1.93 5.50
CA GLU A 91 13.84 2.98 4.83
C GLU A 91 13.18 4.37 4.92
N VAL A 92 11.86 4.43 4.75
CA VAL A 92 11.10 5.69 4.88
C VAL A 92 11.10 6.19 6.32
N GLU A 93 10.99 5.28 7.29
CA GLU A 93 11.04 5.61 8.71
C GLU A 93 12.42 6.18 9.07
N GLU A 94 13.52 5.52 8.68
CA GLU A 94 14.89 6.00 8.92
C GLU A 94 15.12 7.38 8.28
N LYS A 95 14.74 7.55 7.00
CA LYS A 95 14.83 8.84 6.31
C LYS A 95 14.02 9.92 7.01
N GLY A 96 12.86 9.56 7.55
CA GLY A 96 12.02 10.46 8.35
C GLY A 96 12.73 10.91 9.62
N GLN A 97 13.26 9.97 10.40
CA GLN A 97 13.98 10.24 11.64
C GLN A 97 15.22 11.13 11.39
N MET A 98 16.03 10.81 10.37
CA MET A 98 17.21 11.61 10.02
C MET A 98 16.85 13.05 9.65
N LYS A 99 15.77 13.26 8.89
CA LYS A 99 15.32 14.62 8.53
C LYS A 99 14.86 15.41 9.76
N VAL A 100 14.12 14.78 10.66
CA VAL A 100 13.66 15.41 11.90
C VAL A 100 14.85 15.79 12.79
N GLU A 101 15.82 14.89 12.94
CA GLU A 101 17.03 15.16 13.72
C GLU A 101 17.86 16.31 13.12
N ASN A 102 18.05 16.32 11.79
CA ASN A 102 18.76 17.38 11.09
C ASN A 102 18.07 18.75 11.24
N VAL A 103 16.74 18.81 11.10
CA VAL A 103 15.99 20.06 11.32
C VAL A 103 16.12 20.51 12.78
N LYS A 104 16.07 19.58 13.73
CA LYS A 104 16.21 19.89 15.16
C LYS A 104 17.59 20.48 15.46
N SER A 105 18.67 19.92 14.92
CA SER A 105 20.03 20.43 15.12
C SER A 105 20.23 21.80 14.45
N GLU A 106 19.72 21.99 13.23
CA GLU A 106 19.81 23.26 12.51
C GLU A 106 19.04 24.39 13.22
N VAL A 107 17.81 24.12 13.67
CA VAL A 107 17.01 25.08 14.43
C VAL A 107 17.71 25.44 15.74
N LYS A 108 18.24 24.43 16.46
CA LYS A 108 18.97 24.67 17.71
C LYS A 108 20.19 25.58 17.48
N GLY A 109 21.00 25.30 16.45
CA GLY A 109 22.17 26.13 16.12
C GLY A 109 21.81 27.57 15.75
N LYS A 110 20.72 27.76 14.98
CA LYS A 110 20.21 29.11 14.64
C LYS A 110 19.75 29.88 15.89
N ILE A 111 19.14 29.20 16.86
CA ILE A 111 18.73 29.83 18.12
C ILE A 111 19.96 30.26 18.93
N GLU A 112 20.95 29.39 19.09
CA GLU A 112 22.21 29.70 19.79
C GLU A 112 22.94 30.89 19.14
N GLU A 113 23.00 30.94 17.81
CA GLU A 113 23.60 32.07 17.07
C GLU A 113 22.85 33.39 17.31
N VAL A 114 21.51 33.35 17.29
CA VAL A 114 20.68 34.52 17.57
C VAL A 114 20.87 34.99 19.01
N GLU A 115 20.92 34.06 19.97
CA GLU A 115 21.16 34.36 21.39
C GLU A 115 22.50 35.08 21.59
N HIS A 116 23.59 34.56 21.02
CA HIS A 116 24.90 35.20 21.09
C HIS A 116 24.92 36.59 20.44
N LYS A 117 24.25 36.78 19.30
CA LYS A 117 24.13 38.10 18.65
C LYS A 117 23.37 39.10 19.50
N VAL A 118 22.29 38.68 20.15
CA VAL A 118 21.49 39.54 21.04
C VAL A 118 22.29 39.90 22.28
N GLN A 119 22.93 38.92 22.94
CA GLN A 119 23.81 39.18 24.09
C GLN A 119 24.94 40.16 23.75
N GLY A 120 25.63 39.97 22.62
CA GLY A 120 26.69 40.89 22.19
C GLY A 120 26.19 42.32 21.96
N LYS A 121 25.00 42.49 21.36
CA LYS A 121 24.38 43.81 21.20
C LYS A 121 24.00 44.44 22.54
N ILE A 122 23.52 43.64 23.50
CA ILE A 122 23.19 44.11 24.85
C ILE A 122 24.48 44.60 25.54
N SER A 123 25.55 43.81 25.53
CA SER A 123 26.83 44.21 26.13
C SER A 123 27.40 45.49 25.51
N GLU A 124 27.26 45.68 24.20
CA GLU A 124 27.67 46.93 23.54
C GLU A 124 26.81 48.13 23.96
N ILE A 125 25.49 47.94 24.13
CA ILE A 125 24.60 48.98 24.64
C ILE A 125 24.93 49.33 26.10
N GLU A 126 25.16 48.33 26.95
CA GLU A 126 25.57 48.53 28.35
C GLU A 126 26.87 49.33 28.43
N ARG A 127 27.88 48.96 27.64
CA ARG A 127 29.15 49.69 27.55
C ARG A 127 28.94 51.17 27.16
N ARG A 128 28.11 51.43 26.15
CA ARG A 128 27.80 52.80 25.71
C ARG A 128 27.01 53.58 26.75
N LEU A 129 26.10 52.94 27.47
CA LEU A 129 25.38 53.56 28.59
C LEU A 129 26.34 53.96 29.71
N SER A 130 27.27 53.09 30.11
CA SER A 130 28.30 53.43 31.09
C SER A 130 29.17 54.60 30.65
N GLU A 131 29.60 54.62 29.39
CA GLU A 131 30.39 55.73 28.83
C GLU A 131 29.62 57.07 28.82
N LEU A 132 28.30 57.04 28.56
CA LEU A 132 27.45 58.21 28.65
C LEU A 132 27.17 58.66 30.10
N GLU A 133 27.08 57.73 31.05
CA GLU A 133 26.87 58.03 32.48
C GLU A 133 28.13 58.64 33.11
N ASP A 134 29.32 58.14 32.75
CA ASP A 134 30.61 58.67 33.20
C ASP A 134 31.00 59.98 32.52
N ARG A 135 30.43 60.29 31.35
CA ARG A 135 30.61 61.59 30.70
C ARG A 135 29.77 62.62 31.45
N PRO A 136 30.39 63.56 32.20
CA PRO A 136 29.61 64.61 32.82
C PRO A 136 28.96 65.39 31.69
N PHE A 137 27.63 65.50 31.71
CA PHE A 137 26.89 66.39 30.82
C PHE A 137 27.25 67.83 31.21
N SER A 138 28.43 68.29 30.81
CA SER A 138 28.80 69.68 30.85
C SER A 138 27.99 70.36 29.75
N PHE A 139 26.72 70.66 30.08
CA PHE A 139 26.15 71.89 29.58
C PHE A 139 27.18 72.97 29.94
N SER A 140 27.94 73.42 28.95
CA SER A 140 28.52 74.75 29.00
C SER A 140 27.30 75.65 29.10
N SER A 141 26.87 75.85 30.34
CA SER A 141 25.79 76.71 30.69
C SER A 141 26.28 78.06 30.25
N SER A 142 25.76 78.54 29.11
CA SER A 142 25.75 79.98 28.87
C SER A 142 25.23 80.60 30.17
N PRO A 143 25.90 81.61 30.75
CA PRO A 143 25.79 81.95 32.18
C PRO A 143 24.46 82.57 32.63
N GLU A 144 23.35 82.38 31.90
CA GLU A 144 22.15 83.20 32.07
C GLU A 144 20.90 82.50 32.61
N PHE A 145 20.88 81.18 32.82
CA PHE A 145 19.69 80.54 33.39
C PHE A 145 20.02 79.63 34.58
N MET A 146 20.15 80.26 35.75
CA MET A 146 20.02 79.62 37.06
C MET A 146 18.56 79.18 37.28
N HIS A 147 18.14 78.07 36.68
CA HIS A 147 16.92 77.40 37.14
C HIS A 147 17.26 76.39 38.25
N PRO A 148 16.50 76.37 39.36
CA PRO A 148 16.77 75.46 40.46
C PRO A 148 16.62 74.00 40.00
N ARG A 149 17.59 73.17 40.40
CA ARG A 149 17.65 71.72 40.16
C ARG A 149 16.37 71.06 40.68
N PRO A 150 15.55 70.37 39.85
CA PRO A 150 14.38 69.67 40.37
C PRO A 150 14.83 68.55 41.30
N THR A 151 14.35 68.57 42.54
CA THR A 151 14.52 67.46 43.48
C THR A 151 13.82 66.24 42.90
N ILE A 152 14.58 65.21 42.52
CA ILE A 152 14.03 63.89 42.18
C ILE A 152 13.45 63.32 43.47
N LYS A 153 12.14 63.44 43.66
CA LYS A 153 11.42 62.73 44.72
C LYS A 153 11.14 61.32 44.19
N SER A 154 11.69 60.30 44.85
CA SER A 154 11.26 58.91 44.65
C SER A 154 9.81 58.78 45.12
N LEU A 155 8.89 58.71 44.17
CA LEU A 155 7.49 58.40 44.41
C LEU A 155 7.39 56.89 44.65
N THR A 156 6.98 56.45 45.84
CA THR A 156 6.64 55.04 46.09
C THR A 156 5.40 54.69 45.27
N PHE A 157 5.64 53.94 44.20
CA PHE A 157 4.63 53.41 43.30
C PHE A 157 4.16 52.06 43.84
N ASP A 158 2.87 51.93 44.16
CA ASP A 158 2.28 50.62 44.41
C ASP A 158 2.35 49.81 43.11
N GLY A 159 2.78 48.56 43.22
CA GLY A 159 3.38 47.85 42.11
C GLY A 159 2.45 47.60 40.93
N GLN A 160 2.82 48.12 39.76
CA GLN A 160 3.12 47.32 38.55
C GLN A 160 3.70 48.18 37.42
N THR A 161 5.02 48.10 37.25
CA THR A 161 5.83 48.55 36.09
C THR A 161 5.62 49.98 35.58
N SER A 162 6.39 50.91 36.13
CA SER A 162 6.46 52.33 35.73
C SER A 162 7.49 52.56 34.61
N CYS A 163 7.04 53.03 33.43
CA CYS A 163 7.91 53.64 32.41
C CYS A 163 8.29 55.06 32.83
N THR A 164 9.58 55.40 32.73
CA THR A 164 10.08 56.77 32.87
C THR A 164 9.72 57.59 31.62
N VAL A 165 8.65 58.37 31.68
CA VAL A 165 8.39 59.40 30.67
C VAL A 165 9.23 60.64 31.01
N PHE A 166 10.36 60.80 30.31
CA PHE A 166 11.09 62.06 30.27
C PHE A 166 10.24 63.10 29.53
N LYS A 167 9.60 64.01 30.26
CA LYS A 167 9.02 65.22 29.68
C LYS A 167 10.13 66.25 29.50
N THR A 168 10.88 66.16 28.41
CA THR A 168 11.53 67.34 27.85
C THR A 168 10.44 68.28 27.34
N GLN A 169 10.61 69.60 27.50
CA GLN A 169 9.77 70.59 26.83
C GLN A 169 9.99 70.48 25.33
N PHE A 170 9.29 69.56 24.69
CA PHE A 170 8.94 69.70 23.29
C PHE A 170 7.49 70.18 23.29
N ASP A 171 7.26 71.36 22.72
CA ASP A 171 5.91 71.78 22.38
C ASP A 171 5.41 70.81 21.30
N VAL A 172 4.75 69.73 21.76
CA VAL A 172 3.95 68.87 20.90
C VAL A 172 2.66 69.62 20.66
N VAL A 173 2.68 70.41 19.58
CA VAL A 173 1.48 70.80 18.85
C VAL A 173 0.74 69.51 18.51
N SER A 174 -0.35 69.25 19.21
CA SER A 174 -1.26 68.17 18.91
C SER A 174 -1.91 68.42 17.55
N SER A 175 -1.44 67.75 16.49
CA SER A 175 -2.21 67.64 15.25
C SER A 175 -3.33 66.63 15.49
N THR A 176 -4.55 67.13 15.39
CA THR A 176 -5.79 66.37 15.44
C THR A 176 -6.01 65.63 14.12
N ASN A 177 -5.94 64.31 14.15
CA ASN A 177 -6.42 63.42 13.10
C ASN A 177 -6.51 62.04 13.78
N GLY A 178 -7.64 61.61 14.34
CA GLY A 178 -8.97 61.64 13.76
C GLY A 178 -9.23 60.32 13.05
N TRP A 179 -9.27 59.21 13.79
CA TRP A 179 -9.84 57.95 13.30
C TRP A 179 -10.07 56.93 14.42
N THR A 180 -11.34 56.66 14.70
CA THR A 180 -11.85 55.31 14.99
C THR A 180 -13.31 55.28 14.57
N ASP A 181 -13.59 54.72 13.40
CA ASP A 181 -14.80 53.90 13.23
C ASP A 181 -14.63 52.99 12.01
N PHE A 182 -14.60 51.67 12.24
CA PHE A 182 -15.15 50.65 11.35
C PHE A 182 -15.36 49.38 12.19
N VAL A 183 -16.63 49.07 12.42
CA VAL A 183 -17.18 47.75 12.72
C VAL A 183 -17.12 46.89 11.46
#